data_AF-A0A8T4TED3-F1
#
_entry.id   AF-A0A8T4TED3-F1
#
_cell.length_a   1.000
_cell.length_b   1.000
_cell.length_c   1.000
_cell.angle_alpha   90.00
_cell.angle_beta   90.00
_cell.angle_gamma   90.00
#
_symmetry.space_group_name_H-M   'P 1'
#
loop_
_entity.id
_entity.type
_entity.pdbx_description
1 polymer ?
#
loop_
_entity_poly.entity_id
_entity_poly.type
_entity_poly.pdbx_seq_one_letter_code
_entity_poly.pdbx_strand_id
1 'polypeptide(L)'
;MNVRLMILGCLFYLLLLPLAYADEGKTFELDFNANDRYDLWLQKSDRILFEYGGYNNTLIIDEIKDNSIELDLFLFLERGLHTPDYLFLTKKYELRLDFDKKGGKELSINLLNIDSEKDKVNLLFRRLEDWDPEADIDLSDWNVADEKINEGYFQYFLPGIIIIAVLSLSIILLHYLHKGKTKGTYF
;
A
#
# COMPACT_ATOMS: atom_id res chain seq x y z
N MET A 1 20.92 20.03 -32.06
CA MET A 1 20.59 19.06 -31.00
C MET A 1 20.88 17.67 -31.52
N ASN A 2 21.63 16.83 -30.80
CA ASN A 2 22.13 15.55 -31.32
C ASN A 2 20.99 14.52 -31.28
N VAL A 3 20.60 13.93 -32.42
CA VAL A 3 19.47 12.98 -32.54
C VAL A 3 19.60 11.82 -31.53
N ARG A 4 20.84 11.39 -31.26
CA ARG A 4 21.16 10.35 -30.26
C ARG A 4 20.82 10.76 -28.82
N LEU A 5 20.99 12.04 -28.47
CA LEU A 5 20.67 12.58 -27.15
C LEU A 5 19.14 12.66 -26.95
N MET A 6 18.41 12.96 -28.03
CA MET A 6 16.95 13.01 -28.03
C MET A 6 16.35 11.61 -27.84
N ILE A 7 16.88 10.61 -28.57
CA ILE A 7 16.46 9.20 -28.43
C ILE A 7 16.72 8.68 -27.01
N LEU A 8 17.87 9.02 -26.41
CA LEU A 8 18.20 8.62 -25.04
C LEU A 8 17.27 9.26 -24.01
N GLY A 9 16.92 10.54 -24.20
CA GLY A 9 15.93 11.23 -23.37
C GLY A 9 14.54 10.59 -23.46
N CYS A 10 14.10 10.18 -24.66
CA CYS A 10 12.84 9.47 -24.84
C CYS A 10 12.85 8.08 -24.17
N LEU A 11 13.95 7.32 -24.29
CA LEU A 11 14.10 6.03 -23.62
C LEU A 11 14.08 6.17 -22.10
N PHE A 12 14.72 7.21 -21.56
CA PHE A 12 14.68 7.50 -20.13
C PHE A 12 13.28 7.86 -19.65
N TYR A 13 12.54 8.67 -20.40
CA TYR A 13 11.15 8.99 -20.09
C TYR A 13 10.24 7.75 -20.14
N LEU A 14 10.42 6.87 -21.13
CA LEU A 14 9.68 5.61 -21.24
C LEU A 14 9.95 4.66 -20.05
N LEU A 15 11.17 4.67 -19.50
CA LEU A 15 11.54 3.90 -18.31
C LEU A 15 10.88 4.41 -17.02
N LEU A 16 10.47 5.68 -16.97
CA LEU A 16 9.81 6.29 -15.82
C LEU A 16 8.28 6.16 -15.86
N LEU A 17 7.70 5.86 -17.03
CA LEU A 17 6.25 5.68 -17.17
C LEU A 17 5.65 4.65 -16.21
N PRO A 18 6.26 3.46 -15.96
CA PRO A 18 5.69 2.47 -15.06
C PRO A 18 5.51 2.96 -13.61
N LEU A 19 6.35 3.92 -13.16
CA LEU A 19 6.26 4.49 -11.81
C LEU A 19 5.06 5.43 -11.64
N ALA A 20 4.53 5.98 -12.74
CA ALA A 20 3.36 6.85 -12.70
C ALA A 20 2.03 6.07 -12.58
N TYR A 21 2.06 4.74 -12.71
CA TYR A 21 0.89 3.86 -12.64
C TYR A 21 0.89 2.95 -11.41
N ALA A 22 1.74 3.22 -10.41
CA ALA A 22 1.63 2.53 -9.13
C ALA A 22 0.35 3.00 -8.43
N ASP A 23 -0.54 2.08 -8.08
CA ASP A 23 -1.75 2.39 -7.30
C ASP A 23 -1.33 2.86 -5.89
N GLU A 24 -1.38 4.17 -5.67
CA GLU A 24 -1.28 4.77 -4.35
C GLU A 24 -2.62 4.60 -3.62
N GLY A 25 -2.71 3.53 -2.83
CA GLY A 25 -3.82 3.33 -1.92
C GLY A 25 -3.91 4.42 -0.85
N LYS A 26 -5.13 4.68 -0.38
CA LYS A 26 -5.42 5.62 0.71
C LYS A 26 -5.56 4.90 2.03
N THR A 27 -5.26 5.61 3.12
CA THR A 27 -5.50 5.12 4.47
C THR A 27 -6.79 5.69 5.03
N PHE A 28 -7.62 4.82 5.62
CA PHE A 28 -8.86 5.15 6.33
C PHE A 28 -8.73 4.67 7.77
N GLU A 29 -8.95 5.57 8.73
CA GLU A 29 -8.94 5.25 10.15
C GLU A 29 -10.38 5.15 10.65
N LEU A 30 -10.75 4.00 11.23
CA LEU A 30 -12.09 3.75 11.77
C LEU A 30 -12.03 3.76 13.29
N ASP A 31 -12.86 4.60 13.88
CA ASP A 31 -12.99 4.74 15.32
C ASP A 31 -14.32 4.13 15.79
N PHE A 32 -14.27 2.84 16.14
CA PHE A 32 -15.43 2.11 16.65
C PHE A 32 -15.92 2.62 18.02
N ASN A 33 -15.20 3.58 18.64
CA ASN A 33 -15.66 4.31 19.80
C ASN A 33 -16.55 5.52 19.43
N ALA A 34 -16.36 6.10 18.26
CA ALA A 34 -17.20 7.20 17.80
C ALA A 34 -18.45 6.71 17.06
N ASN A 35 -18.32 5.65 16.26
CA ASN A 35 -19.44 5.06 15.50
C ASN A 35 -19.37 3.54 15.51
N ASP A 36 -20.52 2.89 15.55
CA ASP A 36 -20.63 1.43 15.49
C ASP A 36 -20.50 0.87 14.05
N ARG A 37 -20.61 1.74 13.03
CA ARG A 37 -20.76 1.36 11.63
C ARG A 37 -20.04 2.29 10.66
N TYR A 38 -19.38 1.69 9.67
CA TYR A 38 -18.72 2.38 8.56
C TYR A 38 -19.03 1.72 7.22
N ASP A 39 -19.43 2.53 6.24
CA ASP A 39 -19.74 2.11 4.86
C ASP A 39 -18.75 2.83 3.92
N LEU A 40 -17.79 2.08 3.37
CA LEU A 40 -16.63 2.63 2.68
C LEU A 40 -16.51 2.12 1.25
N TRP A 41 -16.28 3.05 0.33
CA TRP A 41 -15.89 2.75 -1.04
C TRP A 41 -14.37 2.79 -1.18
N LEU A 42 -13.77 1.63 -1.38
CA LEU A 42 -12.34 1.39 -1.36
C LEU A 42 -11.84 0.92 -2.73
N GLN A 43 -10.56 1.12 -3.01
CA GLN A 43 -9.85 0.68 -4.20
C GLN A 43 -8.73 -0.29 -3.81
N LYS A 44 -8.12 -0.94 -4.81
CA LYS A 44 -6.89 -1.71 -4.60
C LYS A 44 -5.84 -0.86 -3.89
N SER A 45 -5.07 -1.51 -3.01
CA SER A 45 -4.06 -0.93 -2.13
C SER A 45 -4.59 -0.04 -1.01
N ASP A 46 -5.90 0.27 -0.95
CA ASP A 46 -6.45 1.02 0.18
C ASP A 46 -6.26 0.26 1.49
N ARG A 47 -5.96 1.01 2.55
CA ARG A 47 -5.69 0.51 3.89
C ARG A 47 -6.74 1.01 4.86
N ILE A 48 -7.21 0.11 5.70
CA ILE A 48 -8.14 0.39 6.78
C ILE A 48 -7.42 0.09 8.08
N LEU A 49 -7.32 1.10 8.94
CA LEU A 49 -6.75 1.02 10.28
C LEU A 49 -7.86 1.14 11.29
N PHE A 50 -7.89 0.27 12.29
CA PHE A 50 -8.87 0.35 13.36
C PHE A 50 -8.33 -0.26 14.66
N GLU A 51 -8.62 0.41 15.76
CA GLU A 51 -8.43 -0.14 17.09
C GLU A 51 -9.69 -0.89 17.49
N TYR A 52 -9.52 -2.16 17.85
CA TYR A 52 -10.61 -2.98 18.37
C TYR A 52 -10.03 -4.12 19.19
N GLY A 53 -10.72 -4.57 20.24
CA GLY A 53 -10.15 -5.59 21.12
C GLY A 53 -9.19 -5.04 22.19
N GLY A 54 -8.79 -3.77 22.12
CA GLY A 54 -7.58 -3.25 22.78
C GLY A 54 -6.31 -3.46 21.96
N TYR A 55 -6.45 -3.77 20.67
CA TYR A 55 -5.36 -4.00 19.74
C TYR A 55 -5.53 -3.18 18.47
N ASN A 56 -4.41 -2.85 17.83
CA ASN A 56 -4.42 -2.26 16.50
C ASN A 56 -4.57 -3.35 15.44
N ASN A 57 -5.39 -3.06 14.43
CA ASN A 57 -5.64 -3.97 13.32
C ASN A 57 -5.54 -3.21 12.01
N THR A 58 -5.08 -3.90 10.97
CA THR A 58 -4.97 -3.36 9.62
C THR A 58 -5.61 -4.31 8.63
N LEU A 59 -6.37 -3.78 7.70
CA LEU A 59 -6.88 -4.49 6.55
C LEU A 59 -6.44 -3.76 5.28
N ILE A 60 -5.95 -4.49 4.29
CA ILE A 60 -5.54 -3.93 2.99
C ILE A 60 -6.32 -4.62 1.88
N ILE A 61 -6.82 -3.85 0.92
CA ILE A 61 -7.42 -4.41 -0.30
C ILE A 61 -6.30 -4.82 -1.24
N ASP A 62 -6.04 -6.12 -1.38
CA ASP A 62 -4.97 -6.60 -2.26
C ASP A 62 -5.45 -6.72 -3.72
N GLU A 63 -6.59 -7.37 -3.95
CA GLU A 63 -7.14 -7.56 -5.29
C GLU A 63 -8.68 -7.47 -5.32
N ILE A 64 -9.21 -6.79 -6.34
CA ILE A 64 -10.65 -6.73 -6.62
C ILE A 64 -10.92 -7.59 -7.86
N LYS A 65 -11.77 -8.60 -7.69
CA LYS A 65 -12.21 -9.54 -8.75
C LYS A 65 -13.69 -9.31 -9.04
N ASP A 66 -14.20 -9.86 -10.14
CA ASP A 66 -15.60 -9.64 -10.57
C ASP A 66 -16.65 -9.93 -9.49
N ASN A 67 -16.41 -10.93 -8.63
CA ASN A 67 -17.38 -11.41 -7.64
C ASN A 67 -16.82 -11.53 -6.21
N SER A 68 -15.56 -11.17 -6.00
CA SER A 68 -14.87 -11.34 -4.72
C SER A 68 -13.76 -10.31 -4.59
N ILE A 69 -13.27 -10.15 -3.37
CA ILE A 69 -12.04 -9.42 -3.12
C ILE A 69 -11.08 -10.29 -2.32
N GLU A 70 -9.79 -9.99 -2.47
CA GLU A 70 -8.69 -10.55 -1.70
C GLU A 70 -8.18 -9.48 -0.75
N LEU A 71 -8.00 -9.86 0.50
CA LEU A 71 -7.71 -8.97 1.62
C LEU A 71 -6.50 -9.49 2.38
N ASP A 72 -5.59 -8.59 2.72
CA ASP A 72 -4.55 -8.85 3.70
C ASP A 72 -5.00 -8.31 5.05
N LEU A 73 -5.19 -9.22 6.00
CA LEU A 73 -5.62 -8.87 7.35
C LEU A 73 -4.48 -9.05 8.34
N PHE A 74 -4.20 -8.01 9.11
CA PHE A 74 -3.24 -8.03 10.19
C PHE A 74 -3.98 -7.74 11.50
N LEU A 75 -4.17 -8.78 12.32
CA LEU A 75 -4.83 -8.67 13.60
C LEU A 75 -3.81 -8.66 14.74
N PHE A 76 -4.21 -8.06 15.87
CA PHE A 76 -3.44 -8.08 17.11
C PHE A 76 -2.01 -7.54 16.91
N LEU A 77 -1.89 -6.41 16.18
CA LEU A 77 -0.60 -5.80 15.89
C LEU A 77 0.06 -5.29 17.17
N GLU A 78 0.94 -6.12 17.73
CA GLU A 78 1.88 -5.76 18.80
C GLU A 78 3.25 -5.34 18.21
N ARG A 79 4.22 -4.93 19.02
CA ARG A 79 5.56 -4.55 18.51
C ARG A 79 6.24 -5.75 17.83
N GLY A 80 6.46 -5.72 16.52
CA GLY A 80 7.16 -6.77 15.78
C GLY A 80 6.76 -6.93 14.30
N LEU A 81 7.38 -7.89 13.61
CA LEU A 81 6.98 -8.30 12.27
C LEU A 81 5.76 -9.21 12.34
N HIS A 82 4.72 -8.87 11.57
CA HIS A 82 3.48 -9.64 11.48
C HIS A 82 3.29 -10.19 10.08
N THR A 83 2.82 -11.43 9.99
CA THR A 83 2.39 -12.04 8.73
C THR A 83 0.89 -11.82 8.56
N PRO A 84 0.42 -11.38 7.38
CA PRO A 84 -1.01 -11.23 7.16
C PRO A 84 -1.71 -12.58 7.08
N ASP A 85 -2.97 -12.58 7.51
CA ASP A 85 -3.97 -13.57 7.13
C ASP A 85 -4.59 -13.16 5.79
N TYR A 86 -4.39 -14.00 4.78
CA TYR A 86 -4.96 -13.80 3.45
C TYR A 86 -6.40 -14.31 3.41
N LEU A 87 -7.33 -13.44 3.04
CA LEU A 87 -8.76 -13.73 3.10
C LEU A 87 -9.44 -13.39 1.78
N PHE A 88 -10.40 -14.25 1.39
CA PHE A 88 -11.29 -14.00 0.26
C PHE A 88 -12.68 -13.67 0.74
N LEU A 89 -13.17 -12.47 0.40
CA LEU A 89 -14.52 -12.04 0.76
C LEU A 89 -15.43 -12.01 -0.48
N THR A 90 -16.64 -12.55 -0.34
CA THR A 90 -17.67 -12.54 -1.39
C THR A 90 -18.96 -11.93 -0.83
N LYS A 91 -19.86 -11.47 -1.70
CA LYS A 91 -21.18 -10.93 -1.27
C LYS A 91 -22.07 -11.92 -0.52
N LYS A 92 -21.74 -13.21 -0.53
CA LYS A 92 -22.55 -14.27 0.11
C LYS A 92 -22.23 -14.46 1.59
N TYR A 93 -21.04 -14.07 2.02
CA TYR A 93 -20.53 -14.38 3.36
C TYR A 93 -20.18 -13.11 4.10
N GLU A 94 -20.38 -13.14 5.41
CA GLU A 94 -19.92 -12.13 6.37
C GLU A 94 -18.61 -12.63 6.98
N LEU A 95 -17.58 -11.79 6.98
CA LEU A 95 -16.39 -12.04 7.78
C LEU A 95 -16.67 -11.56 9.19
N ARG A 96 -16.56 -12.45 10.17
CA ARG A 96 -16.66 -12.11 11.59
C ARG A 96 -15.31 -12.27 12.23
N LEU A 97 -14.86 -11.22 12.89
CA LEU A 97 -13.61 -11.15 13.61
C LEU A 97 -13.94 -11.09 15.10
N ASP A 98 -13.46 -12.07 15.85
CA ASP A 98 -13.63 -12.17 17.29
C ASP A 98 -12.31 -11.84 17.98
N PHE A 99 -12.33 -10.78 18.79
CA PHE A 99 -11.15 -10.21 19.43
C PHE A 99 -11.06 -10.56 20.91
N ASP A 100 -12.05 -11.27 21.47
CA ASP A 100 -11.93 -11.83 22.80
C ASP A 100 -12.43 -13.28 22.85
N LYS A 101 -11.89 -14.12 23.75
CA LYS A 101 -12.35 -15.51 23.84
C LYS A 101 -13.76 -15.66 24.43
N LYS A 102 -14.41 -14.56 24.79
CA LYS A 102 -15.67 -14.53 25.54
C LYS A 102 -16.86 -14.08 24.67
N GLY A 103 -16.65 -13.72 23.40
CA GLY A 103 -17.67 -13.22 22.48
C GLY A 103 -18.16 -11.81 22.83
N GLY A 104 -17.30 -11.02 23.47
CA GLY A 104 -17.55 -9.66 23.96
C GLY A 104 -16.68 -8.60 23.27
N LYS A 105 -15.96 -8.96 22.19
CA LYS A 105 -15.46 -7.99 21.20
C LYS A 105 -15.52 -8.55 19.76
N GLU A 106 -16.67 -8.44 19.10
CA GLU A 106 -16.91 -8.93 17.74
C GLU A 106 -17.15 -7.82 16.70
N LEU A 107 -16.52 -7.97 15.53
CA LEU A 107 -16.67 -7.07 14.38
C LEU A 107 -17.06 -7.86 13.13
N SER A 108 -18.02 -7.32 12.38
CA SER A 108 -18.44 -7.82 11.07
C SER A 108 -17.87 -6.98 9.93
N ILE A 109 -17.43 -7.65 8.87
CA ILE A 109 -17.04 -7.05 7.59
C ILE A 109 -17.83 -7.73 6.49
N ASN A 110 -18.60 -6.94 5.74
CA ASN A 110 -19.42 -7.41 4.64
C ASN A 110 -19.04 -6.74 3.34
N LEU A 111 -18.91 -7.54 2.29
CA LEU A 111 -18.83 -7.05 0.93
C LEU A 111 -20.25 -6.73 0.42
N LEU A 112 -20.57 -5.44 0.31
CA LEU A 112 -21.89 -5.00 -0.17
C LEU A 112 -21.94 -4.94 -1.69
N ASN A 113 -20.96 -4.30 -2.32
CA ASN A 113 -20.94 -4.12 -3.77
C ASN A 113 -19.53 -4.11 -4.36
N ILE A 114 -19.44 -4.42 -5.66
CA ILE A 114 -18.25 -4.23 -6.49
C ILE A 114 -18.70 -3.38 -7.68
N ASP A 115 -18.08 -2.22 -7.86
CA ASP A 115 -18.22 -1.35 -9.04
C ASP A 115 -17.03 -1.63 -9.96
N SER A 116 -17.19 -2.61 -10.85
CA SER A 116 -16.16 -3.05 -11.80
C SER A 116 -15.76 -1.96 -12.81
N GLU A 117 -16.59 -0.95 -13.05
CA GLU A 117 -16.26 0.14 -13.96
C GLU A 117 -15.25 1.11 -13.34
N LYS A 118 -15.30 1.27 -12.01
CA LYS A 118 -14.41 2.18 -11.26
C LYS A 118 -13.34 1.49 -10.45
N ASP A 119 -13.26 0.16 -10.56
CA ASP A 119 -12.41 -0.71 -9.75
C ASP A 119 -12.52 -0.39 -8.26
N LYS A 120 -13.77 -0.36 -7.78
CA LYS A 120 -14.12 0.02 -6.41
C LYS A 120 -14.95 -1.04 -5.73
N VAL A 121 -14.71 -1.23 -4.45
CA VAL A 121 -15.46 -2.14 -3.61
C VAL A 121 -16.14 -1.37 -2.48
N ASN A 122 -17.38 -1.72 -2.18
CA ASN A 122 -18.07 -1.23 -1.00
C ASN A 122 -17.99 -2.28 0.12
N LEU A 123 -17.29 -1.91 1.20
CA LEU A 123 -17.21 -2.69 2.43
C LEU A 123 -17.99 -2.00 3.55
N LEU A 124 -18.79 -2.81 4.25
CA LEU A 124 -19.46 -2.44 5.47
C LEU A 124 -18.74 -3.05 6.65
N PHE A 125 -18.26 -2.20 7.54
CA PHE A 125 -17.72 -2.59 8.85
C PHE A 125 -18.76 -2.27 9.91
N ARG A 126 -19.02 -3.21 10.82
CA ARG A 126 -20.00 -3.02 11.88
C ARG A 126 -19.61 -3.79 13.12
N ARG A 127 -19.64 -3.11 14.27
CA ARG A 127 -19.54 -3.73 15.58
C ARG A 127 -20.78 -4.59 15.85
N LEU A 128 -20.58 -5.83 16.31
CA LEU A 128 -21.68 -6.77 16.55
C LEU A 128 -22.25 -6.70 17.96
N GLU A 129 -21.68 -5.86 18.81
CA GLU A 129 -22.04 -5.74 20.22
C GLU A 129 -22.58 -4.36 20.61
N ASP A 130 -23.38 -4.38 21.68
CA ASP A 130 -23.84 -3.19 22.37
C ASP A 130 -22.64 -2.41 22.97
N TRP A 131 -22.71 -1.08 22.90
CA TRP A 131 -21.67 -0.15 23.36
C TRP A 131 -21.29 -0.36 24.84
N ASP A 132 -20.00 -0.63 25.14
CA ASP A 132 -19.46 -0.62 26.51
C ASP A 132 -18.97 0.80 26.88
N PRO A 133 -19.68 1.52 27.77
CA PRO A 133 -19.31 2.87 28.17
C PRO A 133 -18.10 2.95 29.12
N GLU A 134 -17.55 1.82 29.58
CA GLU A 134 -16.41 1.76 30.50
C GLU A 134 -15.07 1.43 29.82
N ALA A 135 -15.04 1.32 28.48
CA ALA A 135 -13.81 1.11 27.74
C ALA A 135 -12.87 2.33 27.87
N ASP A 136 -11.87 2.22 28.75
CA ASP A 136 -10.82 3.21 28.96
C ASP A 136 -9.79 3.09 27.81
N ILE A 137 -9.70 4.12 26.97
CA ILE A 137 -8.83 4.14 25.79
C ILE A 137 -7.52 4.83 26.18
N ASP A 138 -6.44 4.06 26.29
CA ASP A 138 -5.10 4.61 26.50
C ASP A 138 -4.45 4.97 25.16
N LEU A 139 -4.70 6.20 24.69
CA LEU A 139 -4.10 6.78 23.50
C LEU A 139 -2.65 7.23 23.71
N SER A 140 -2.04 6.99 24.87
CA SER A 140 -0.70 7.53 25.17
C SER A 140 0.44 6.87 24.38
N ASP A 141 0.20 5.68 23.80
CA ASP A 141 1.17 4.96 22.95
C ASP A 141 1.05 5.31 21.45
N TRP A 142 0.25 6.32 21.09
CA TRP A 142 0.18 6.89 19.72
C TRP A 142 1.47 7.59 19.27
N ASN A 143 2.45 7.76 20.16
CA ASN A 143 3.82 8.02 19.74
C ASN A 143 4.49 6.70 19.41
N VAL A 144 4.15 6.14 18.24
CA VAL A 144 5.12 5.37 17.49
C VAL A 144 6.26 6.34 17.20
N ALA A 145 7.21 6.40 18.13
CA ALA A 145 8.50 7.02 17.90
C ALA A 145 8.96 6.55 16.52
N ASP A 146 9.49 7.48 15.74
CA ASP A 146 10.27 7.25 14.53
C ASP A 146 11.41 6.26 14.83
N GLU A 147 11.09 5.00 15.07
CA GLU A 147 12.03 3.93 15.14
C GLU A 147 12.37 3.72 13.69
N LYS A 148 13.48 4.35 13.29
CA LYS A 148 14.13 4.19 11.99
C LYS A 148 14.07 2.72 11.62
N ILE A 149 13.04 2.36 10.85
CA ILE A 149 12.94 1.07 10.21
C ILE A 149 14.19 1.03 9.34
N ASN A 150 15.17 0.25 9.75
CA ASN A 150 16.43 0.09 9.05
C ASN A 150 16.23 -0.83 7.83
N GLU A 151 15.09 -0.70 7.15
CA GLU A 151 14.74 -1.33 5.88
C GLU A 151 14.90 -0.34 4.70
N GLY A 152 15.31 0.89 4.99
CA GLY A 152 15.46 1.96 4.00
C GLY A 152 16.74 1.97 3.18
N TYR A 153 17.68 1.02 3.32
CA TYR A 153 18.86 1.04 2.44
C TYR A 153 18.65 0.30 1.13
N PHE A 154 17.84 -0.76 1.06
CA PHE A 154 17.68 -1.54 -0.17
C PHE A 154 16.61 -1.01 -1.13
N GLN A 155 15.51 -0.47 -0.59
CA GLN A 155 14.37 0.01 -1.40
C GLN A 155 14.69 1.29 -2.17
N TYR A 156 15.57 2.16 -1.64
CA TYR A 156 16.13 3.31 -2.36
C TYR A 156 17.47 3.00 -3.05
N PHE A 157 18.18 1.91 -2.70
CA PHE A 157 19.41 1.50 -3.39
C PHE A 157 19.14 1.06 -4.81
N LEU A 158 18.10 0.26 -5.07
CA LEU A 158 17.87 -0.28 -6.41
C LEU A 158 17.58 0.82 -7.43
N PRO A 159 16.65 1.76 -7.17
CA PRO A 159 16.41 2.89 -8.07
C PRO A 159 17.65 3.80 -8.17
N GLY A 160 18.36 4.04 -7.06
CA GLY A 160 19.57 4.86 -7.04
C GLY A 160 20.72 4.26 -7.86
N ILE A 161 20.94 2.95 -7.77
CA ILE A 161 21.94 2.21 -8.57
C ILE A 161 21.57 2.24 -10.04
N ILE A 162 20.29 2.09 -10.39
CA ILE A 162 19.82 2.18 -11.79
C ILE A 162 20.11 3.57 -12.35
N ILE A 163 19.85 4.65 -11.58
CA ILE A 163 20.15 6.03 -11.99
C ILE A 163 21.66 6.23 -12.17
N ILE A 164 22.48 5.78 -11.21
CA ILE A 164 23.95 5.91 -11.28
C ILE A 164 24.51 5.10 -12.46
N ALA A 165 24.01 3.90 -12.72
CA ALA A 165 24.40 3.07 -13.85
C ALA A 165 24.06 3.76 -15.19
N VAL A 166 22.85 4.33 -15.31
CA VAL A 166 22.41 5.07 -16.51
C VAL A 166 23.26 6.33 -16.73
N LEU A 167 23.54 7.10 -15.67
CA LEU A 167 24.41 8.29 -15.74
C LEU A 167 25.85 7.91 -16.15
N SER A 168 26.38 6.82 -15.60
CA SER A 168 27.71 6.32 -15.92
C SER A 168 27.79 5.87 -17.39
N LEU A 169 26.78 5.14 -17.86
CA LEU A 169 26.69 4.68 -19.25
C LEU A 169 26.62 5.86 -20.23
N SER A 170 25.84 6.89 -19.90
CA SER A 170 25.68 8.08 -20.74
C SER A 170 26.95 8.94 -20.80
N ILE A 171 27.72 9.04 -19.70
CA ILE A 171 29.05 9.68 -19.71
C ILE A 171 30.03 8.89 -20.59
N ILE A 172 30.07 7.56 -20.48
CA ILE A 172 30.93 6.71 -21.32
C ILE A 172 30.57 6.88 -22.80
N LEU A 173 29.28 6.88 -23.13
CA LEU A 173 28.80 7.06 -24.49
C LEU A 173 29.17 8.45 -25.04
N LEU A 174 29.01 9.51 -24.24
CA LEU A 174 29.44 10.87 -24.61
C LEU A 174 30.95 10.94 -24.86
N HIS A 175 31.77 10.27 -24.03
CA HIS A 175 33.22 10.20 -24.24
C HIS A 175 33.59 9.53 -25.56
N TYR A 176 32.95 8.40 -25.90
CA TYR A 176 33.17 7.70 -27.17
C TYR A 176 32.68 8.52 -28.39
N LEU A 177 31.53 9.20 -28.27
CA LEU A 177 31.02 10.09 -29.32
C LEU A 177 31.92 11.32 -29.54
N HIS A 178 32.57 11.83 -28.49
CA HIS A 178 33.51 12.95 -28.58
C HIS A 178 34.86 12.52 -29.19
N LYS A 179 35.40 11.36 -28.80
CA LYS A 179 36.60 10.75 -29.41
C LYS A 179 36.40 10.36 -30.88
N GLY A 180 35.19 9.94 -31.25
CA GLY A 180 34.86 9.63 -32.65
C GLY A 180 34.88 10.85 -33.57
N LYS A 181 34.73 12.07 -33.03
CA LYS A 181 34.86 13.32 -33.79
C LYS A 181 36.30 13.82 -33.93
N THR A 182 37.19 13.45 -33.00
CA THR A 182 38.59 13.93 -33.01
C THR A 182 39.56 13.03 -33.79
N LYS A 183 39.14 11.84 -34.23
CA LYS A 183 39.96 10.93 -35.05
C LYS A 183 39.78 11.09 -36.58
N GLY A 184 39.21 12.21 -37.04
CA GLY A 184 38.82 12.40 -38.45
C GLY A 184 39.48 13.55 -39.20
N THR A 185 40.60 14.12 -38.73
CA THR A 185 41.33 15.16 -39.48
C THR A 185 42.83 15.08 -39.23
N TYR A 186 43.50 14.08 -39.78
CA TYR A 186 44.87 14.21 -40.29
C TYR A 186 45.06 13.21 -41.43
N PHE A 187 45.61 13.73 -42.53
CA PHE A 187 45.76 13.20 -43.90
C PHE A 187 44.57 13.47 -44.83
#